data_AF-A0A7V1HE20-F1
#
_entry.id   AF-A0A7V1HE20-F1
#
_cell.length_a   1.000
_cell.length_b   1.000
_cell.length_c   1.000
_cell.angle_alpha   90.00
_cell.angle_beta   90.00
_cell.angle_gamma   90.00
#
_symmetry.space_group_name_H-M   'P 1'
#
loop_
_entity.id
_entity.type
_entity.pdbx_description
1 polymer ?
#
loop_
_entity_poly.entity_id
_entity_poly.type
_entity_poly.pdbx_seq_one_letter_code
_entity_poly.pdbx_strand_id
1 'polypeptide(L)' 'MPKILDDCFYDQIKILHDLSCIHWFIDKHAKEDAKKVGDDKCHALLEKLEKDLEKYLIALKEMVSQ' A
#
# COMPACT_ATOMS: atom_id res chain seq x y z
N MET A 1 17.28 25.13 -15.73
CA MET A 1 18.02 24.05 -15.04
C MET A 1 17.06 22.88 -14.87
N PRO A 2 17.43 21.64 -15.24
CA PRO A 2 16.56 20.50 -14.97
C PRO A 2 16.49 20.32 -13.45
N LYS A 3 15.28 20.31 -12.88
CA LYS A 3 15.05 19.94 -11.49
C LYS A 3 15.53 18.50 -11.32
N ILE A 4 16.66 18.31 -10.66
CA ILE A 4 16.97 17.05 -9.99
C ILE A 4 15.82 16.90 -9.01
N LEU A 5 14.97 15.89 -9.21
CA LEU A 5 14.07 15.43 -8.15
C LEU A 5 14.99 15.15 -6.97
N ASP A 6 14.84 15.86 -5.86
CA ASP A 6 15.58 15.54 -4.64
C ASP A 6 15.42 14.03 -4.42
N ASP A 7 16.52 13.30 -4.25
CA ASP A 7 16.50 11.82 -4.16
C ASP A 7 15.47 11.33 -3.13
N CYS A 8 15.28 12.12 -2.06
CA CYS A 8 14.25 11.91 -1.03
C CYS A 8 12.81 11.90 -1.58
N PHE A 9 12.46 12.80 -2.50
CA PHE A 9 11.13 12.86 -3.12
C PHE A 9 10.90 11.70 -4.07
N TYR A 10 11.94 11.27 -4.80
CA TYR A 10 11.87 10.07 -5.64
C TYR A 10 11.64 8.81 -4.79
N ASP A 11 12.35 8.66 -3.68
CA ASP A 11 12.17 7.54 -2.74
C ASP A 11 10.77 7.52 -2.13
N GLN A 12 10.22 8.69 -1.77
CA GLN A 12 8.85 8.80 -1.27
C GLN A 12 7.80 8.37 -2.29
N ILE A 13 7.94 8.82 -3.55
CA ILE A 13 7.05 8.40 -4.65
C ILE A 13 7.16 6.89 -4.89
N LYS A 14 8.38 6.34 -4.86
CA LYS A 14 8.61 4.91 -5.04
C LYS A 14 7.95 4.09 -3.92
N ILE A 15 8.13 4.50 -2.66
CA ILE A 15 7.47 3.86 -1.51
C ILE A 15 5.95 3.95 -1.66
N LEU A 16 5.41 5.12 -2.04
CA LEU A 16 3.98 5.30 -2.24
C LEU A 16 3.44 4.37 -3.34
N HIS A 17 4.15 4.24 -4.45
CA HIS A 17 3.81 3.31 -5.53
C HIS A 17 3.81 1.86 -5.05
N ASP A 18 4.89 1.42 -4.40
CA ASP A 18 5.05 0.03 -3.96
C ASP A 18 3.98 -0.36 -2.93
N LEU A 19 3.70 0.52 -1.97
CA LEU A 19 2.61 0.32 -1.01
C LEU A 19 1.24 0.31 -1.67
N SER A 20 1.03 1.12 -2.71
CA SER A 20 -0.24 1.14 -3.46
C SER A 20 -0.46 -0.18 -4.22
N CYS A 21 0.59 -0.75 -4.80
CA CYS A 21 0.55 -2.05 -5.46
C CYS A 21 0.22 -3.17 -4.46
N ILE A 22 0.85 -3.17 -3.29
CA ILE A 22 0.58 -4.16 -2.23
C ILE A 22 -0.86 -4.04 -1.74
N HIS A 23 -1.33 -2.82 -1.44
CA HIS A 23 -2.70 -2.59 -1.02
C HIS A 23 -3.70 -3.10 -2.06
N TRP A 24 -3.49 -2.76 -3.34
CA TRP A 24 -4.33 -3.25 -4.44
C TRP A 24 -4.35 -4.77 -4.52
N PHE A 25 -3.20 -5.43 -4.39
CA PHE A 25 -3.11 -6.89 -4.43
C PHE A 25 -3.87 -7.54 -3.26
N ILE A 26 -3.78 -6.97 -2.06
CA ILE A 26 -4.52 -7.45 -0.89
C ILE A 26 -6.03 -7.31 -1.12
N ASP A 27 -6.47 -6.14 -1.61
CA ASP A 27 -7.89 -5.87 -1.89
C ASP A 27 -8.46 -6.80 -2.95
N LYS A 28 -7.76 -6.98 -4.08
CA LYS A 28 -8.28 -7.71 -5.25
C LYS A 28 -8.03 -9.21 -5.25
N HIS A 29 -7.03 -9.69 -4.52
CA HIS A 29 -6.58 -11.07 -4.65
C HIS A 29 -6.40 -11.76 -3.30
N ALA A 30 -5.50 -11.26 -2.44
CA ALA A 30 -5.06 -12.02 -1.27
C ALA A 30 -6.20 -12.40 -0.33
N LYS A 31 -7.14 -11.49 -0.05
CA LYS A 31 -8.30 -11.76 0.82
C LYS A 31 -9.20 -12.85 0.24
N GLU A 32 -9.43 -12.83 -1.08
CA GLU A 32 -10.25 -13.83 -1.76
C GLU A 32 -9.58 -15.21 -1.74
N ASP A 33 -8.26 -15.25 -1.96
CA ASP A 33 -7.53 -16.51 -1.97
C ASP A 33 -7.49 -17.16 -0.58
N ALA A 34 -7.28 -16.36 0.48
CA ALA A 34 -7.42 -16.83 1.87
C ALA A 34 -8.82 -17.40 2.15
N LYS A 35 -9.87 -16.73 1.65
CA LYS A 35 -11.25 -17.19 1.79
C LYS A 35 -11.52 -18.48 1.00
N LYS A 36 -10.98 -18.63 -0.21
CA LYS A 36 -11.15 -19.84 -1.05
C LYS A 36 -10.56 -21.09 -0.41
N VAL A 37 -9.43 -20.95 0.30
CA VAL A 37 -8.78 -22.07 1.00
C VAL A 37 -9.29 -22.29 2.42
N GLY A 38 -10.24 -21.45 2.88
CA GLY A 38 -10.83 -21.54 4.22
C GLY A 38 -9.89 -21.13 5.36
N ASP A 39 -8.89 -20.27 5.07
CA ASP A 39 -7.98 -19.75 6.10
C ASP A 39 -8.49 -18.42 6.66
N ASP A 40 -9.41 -18.52 7.61
CA ASP A 40 -10.04 -17.36 8.26
C ASP A 40 -9.05 -16.50 9.04
N LYS A 41 -7.96 -17.10 9.57
CA LYS A 41 -6.92 -16.35 10.29
C LYS A 41 -6.11 -15.48 9.34
N CYS A 42 -5.71 -16.06 8.20
CA CYS A 42 -5.02 -15.33 7.14
C CYS A 42 -5.92 -14.21 6.59
N HIS A 43 -7.21 -14.51 6.35
CA HIS A 43 -8.17 -13.50 5.89
C HIS A 43 -8.28 -12.31 6.86
N ALA A 44 -8.45 -12.57 8.16
CA ALA A 44 -8.52 -11.51 9.18
C ALA A 44 -7.22 -10.69 9.29
N LEU A 45 -6.05 -11.34 9.13
CA LEU A 45 -4.77 -10.65 9.09
C LEU A 45 -4.66 -9.72 7.88
N LEU A 46 -5.10 -10.18 6.71
CA LEU A 46 -5.10 -9.40 5.47
C LEU A 46 -6.05 -8.21 5.55
N GLU A 47 -7.25 -8.37 6.11
CA GLU A 47 -8.18 -7.25 6.35
C GLU A 47 -7.58 -6.18 7.29
N LYS A 48 -6.89 -6.62 8.34
CA LYS A 48 -6.23 -5.69 9.26
C LYS A 48 -5.08 -4.95 8.57
N LEU A 49 -4.25 -5.68 7.82
CA LEU A 49 -3.12 -5.13 7.09
C LEU A 49 -3.56 -4.11 6.04
N GLU A 50 -4.62 -4.40 5.29
CA GLU A 50 -5.20 -3.48 4.32
C GLU A 50 -5.61 -2.15 4.96
N LYS A 51 -6.36 -2.20 6.07
CA LYS A 51 -6.79 -1.00 6.80
C LYS A 51 -5.62 -0.17 7.33
N ASP A 52 -4.55 -0.82 7.77
CA ASP A 52 -3.36 -0.11 8.24
C ASP A 52 -2.58 0.50 7.06
N LEU A 53 -2.45 -0.23 5.95
CA LEU A 53 -1.85 0.28 4.71
C LEU A 53 -2.61 1.48 4.14
N GLU A 54 -3.94 1.45 4.15
CA GLU A 54 -4.77 2.55 3.67
C GLU A 54 -4.48 3.85 4.44
N LYS A 55 -4.37 3.78 5.78
CA LYS A 55 -4.00 4.94 6.62
C LYS A 55 -2.64 5.49 6.25
N TYR A 56 -1.64 4.62 6.08
CA TYR A 56 -0.29 5.06 5.73
C TYR A 56 -0.22 5.63 4.32
N LEU A 57 -0.97 5.07 3.37
CA LEU A 57 -1.08 5.58 2.00
C LEU A 57 -1.69 6.99 1.97
N ILE A 58 -2.73 7.25 2.78
CA ILE A 58 -3.31 8.59 2.90
C ILE A 58 -2.27 9.58 3.43
N ALA A 59 -1.59 9.23 4.53
CA ALA A 59 -0.57 10.10 5.12
C ALA A 59 0.59 10.39 4.14
N LEU A 60 1.09 9.37 3.44
CA LEU A 60 2.14 9.53 2.43
C LEU A 60 1.69 10.38 1.24
N LYS A 61 0.45 10.22 0.75
CA LYS A 61 -0.10 11.06 -0.31
C LYS A 61 -0.17 12.52 0.10
N GLU A 62 -0.60 12.80 1.33
CA GLU A 62 -0.63 14.16 1.87
C GLU A 62 0.77 14.77 1.96
N MET A 63 1.78 13.98 2.35
CA MET A 63 3.18 14.45 2.42
C MET A 63 3.78 14.74 1.04
N VAL A 64 3.49 13.93 0.03
CA VAL A 64 4.06 14.07 -1.33
C VAL A 64 3.29 15.10 -2.18
N SER A 65 2.08 15.49 -1.77
CA SER A 65 1.26 16.49 -2.48
C SER A 65 1.50 17.94 -2.04
N GLN A 66 2.41 18.17 -1.09
CA GLN A 66 2.84 19.50 -0.59
C GLN A 66 4.06 20.02 -1.37
#